data_AF-A0A2H0MTE8-F1
#
_entry.id   AF-A0A2H0MTE8-F1
#
_cell.length_a   1.000
_cell.length_b   1.000
_cell.length_c   1.000
_cell.angle_alpha   90.00
_cell.angle_beta   90.00
_cell.angle_gamma   90.00
#
_symmetry.space_group_name_H-M   'P 1'
#
loop_
_entity.id
_entity.type
_entity.pdbx_description
1 polymer ?
#
loop_
_entity_poly.entity_id
_entity_poly.type
_entity_poly.pdbx_seq_one_letter_code
_entity_poly.pdbx_strand_id
1 'polypeptide(L)'
;MTTKLKARGFLILALVTFFSLSTGKAYAVNPLAGTAVISPYFQANSSDDYSFVAVSHPSLSNMASQIGVFVEALNRTDASSLGSVSFTVDAGTTARVFIFSTGNTIASAGIPVTNSATTAGAGSLRFTPVATSPTATTSVGAGNGTRDITQLSFWGVVVLNQSGQTNGFAMEFIGDLHDSTSGIN
;
A
#
# COMPACT_ATOMS: atom_id res chain seq x y z
N MET A 1 -8.57 -34.49 45.32
CA MET A 1 -7.76 -33.29 45.01
C MET A 1 -7.10 -33.35 43.61
N THR A 2 -6.90 -34.54 43.04
CA THR A 2 -6.21 -34.78 41.75
C THR A 2 -7.02 -34.40 40.49
N THR A 3 -8.34 -34.47 40.52
CA THR A 3 -9.22 -34.19 39.36
C THR A 3 -9.29 -32.71 38.99
N LYS A 4 -9.26 -31.81 39.99
CA LYS A 4 -9.27 -30.35 39.77
C LYS A 4 -7.94 -29.85 39.17
N LEU A 5 -6.83 -30.49 39.51
CA LEU A 5 -5.51 -30.14 38.98
C LEU A 5 -5.38 -30.55 37.49
N LYS A 6 -5.89 -31.73 37.13
CA LYS A 6 -5.93 -32.21 35.72
C LYS A 6 -6.84 -31.36 34.84
N ALA A 7 -8.02 -30.97 35.35
CA ALA A 7 -8.93 -30.07 34.63
C ALA A 7 -8.33 -28.68 34.40
N ARG A 8 -7.60 -28.13 35.39
CA ARG A 8 -6.87 -26.86 35.25
C ARG A 8 -5.73 -26.95 34.24
N GLY A 9 -4.96 -28.04 34.26
CA GLY A 9 -3.89 -28.27 33.27
C GLY A 9 -4.42 -28.39 31.84
N PHE A 10 -5.54 -29.09 31.65
CA PHE A 10 -6.18 -29.22 30.34
C PHE A 10 -6.74 -27.88 29.83
N LEU A 11 -7.37 -27.09 30.72
CA LEU A 11 -7.89 -25.78 30.37
C LEU A 11 -6.77 -24.80 29.98
N ILE A 12 -5.65 -24.80 30.70
CA ILE A 12 -4.48 -23.96 30.39
C ILE A 12 -3.87 -24.37 29.05
N LEU A 13 -3.70 -25.67 28.80
CA LEU A 13 -3.16 -26.14 27.52
C LEU A 13 -4.08 -25.77 26.35
N ALA A 14 -5.40 -25.95 26.51
CA ALA A 14 -6.39 -25.58 25.49
C ALA A 14 -6.42 -24.07 25.23
N LEU A 15 -6.26 -23.25 26.27
CA LEU A 15 -6.21 -21.79 26.12
C LEU A 15 -4.94 -21.35 25.36
N VAL A 16 -3.79 -21.99 25.64
CA VAL A 16 -2.51 -21.69 24.96
C VAL A 16 -2.55 -22.10 23.50
N THR A 17 -3.10 -23.27 23.15
CA THR A 17 -3.29 -23.67 21.74
C THR A 17 -4.30 -22.78 21.02
N PHE A 18 -5.40 -22.39 21.68
CA PHE A 18 -6.38 -21.49 21.06
C PHE A 18 -5.81 -20.08 20.82
N PHE A 19 -4.99 -19.57 21.73
CA PHE A 19 -4.29 -18.28 21.54
C PHE A 19 -3.22 -18.34 20.46
N SER A 20 -2.47 -19.44 20.34
CA SER A 20 -1.42 -19.58 19.32
C SER A 20 -1.96 -19.86 17.92
N LEU A 21 -3.18 -20.37 17.78
CA LEU A 21 -3.89 -20.50 16.51
C LEU A 21 -4.57 -19.20 16.04
N SER A 22 -4.72 -18.21 16.93
CA SER A 22 -5.40 -16.92 16.65
C SER A 22 -4.44 -15.74 16.50
N THR A 23 -3.13 -15.95 16.56
CA THR A 23 -2.15 -14.90 16.27
C THR A 23 -2.17 -14.58 14.77
N GLY A 24 -2.81 -13.46 14.41
CA GLY A 24 -2.65 -12.87 13.09
C GLY A 24 -1.17 -12.53 12.86
N LYS A 25 -0.63 -12.87 11.69
CA LYS A 25 0.72 -12.45 11.32
C LYS A 25 0.72 -10.95 11.03
N ALA A 26 1.32 -10.16 11.92
CA ALA A 26 1.59 -8.76 11.67
C ALA A 26 2.90 -8.67 10.86
N TYR A 27 2.82 -8.15 9.64
CA TYR A 27 4.00 -7.93 8.81
C TYR A 27 4.45 -6.48 8.97
N ALA A 28 5.60 -6.30 9.59
CA ALA A 28 6.29 -5.03 9.56
C ALA A 28 6.86 -4.83 8.16
N VAL A 29 6.41 -3.77 7.52
CA VAL A 29 7.06 -3.23 6.33
C VAL A 29 8.42 -2.68 6.74
N ASN A 30 9.49 -3.11 6.08
CA ASN A 30 10.79 -2.45 6.19
C ASN A 30 10.84 -1.37 5.10
N PRO A 31 10.48 -0.09 5.39
CA PRO A 31 10.60 0.96 4.40
C PRO A 31 12.08 1.17 4.09
N LEU A 32 12.44 1.18 2.80
CA LEU A 32 13.75 1.69 2.38
C LEU A 32 13.90 3.11 2.94
N ALA A 33 14.76 3.26 3.95
CA ALA A 33 15.17 4.54 4.54
C ALA A 33 14.02 5.49 4.96
N GLY A 34 12.91 4.97 5.50
CA GLY A 34 11.81 5.82 6.04
C GLY A 34 11.00 6.60 5.00
N THR A 35 11.24 6.38 3.70
CA THR A 35 10.62 7.14 2.60
C THR A 35 9.45 6.40 1.94
N ALA A 36 8.69 5.62 2.71
CA ALA A 36 7.56 4.87 2.18
C ALA A 36 6.24 5.54 2.54
N VAL A 37 5.25 5.38 1.67
CA VAL A 37 3.85 5.72 1.96
C VAL A 37 3.04 4.43 1.88
N ILE A 38 2.12 4.22 2.82
CA ILE A 38 1.31 3.00 2.88
C ILE A 38 -0.16 3.31 2.95
N SER A 39 -0.94 2.57 2.17
CA SER A 39 -2.36 2.43 2.43
C SER A 39 -2.63 1.08 3.08
N PRO A 40 -3.19 1.02 4.31
CA PRO A 40 -3.42 -0.23 5.03
C PRO A 40 -4.38 -1.18 4.31
N TYR A 41 -5.17 -0.67 3.38
CA TYR A 41 -6.19 -1.44 2.69
C TYR A 41 -6.33 -1.05 1.21
N PHE A 42 -6.61 -2.04 0.36
CA PHE A 42 -7.16 -1.91 -0.98
C PHE A 42 -8.05 -3.11 -1.27
N GLN A 43 -8.92 -3.01 -2.27
CA GLN A 43 -9.76 -4.11 -2.75
C GLN A 43 -9.84 -4.13 -4.28
N ALA A 44 -9.73 -5.34 -4.82
CA ALA A 44 -9.87 -5.72 -6.22
C ALA A 44 -10.37 -7.17 -6.30
N ASN A 45 -11.47 -7.48 -5.59
CA ASN A 45 -11.94 -8.85 -5.35
C ASN A 45 -12.83 -9.42 -6.47
N SER A 46 -13.43 -8.56 -7.29
CA SER A 46 -14.35 -8.96 -8.35
C SER A 46 -14.03 -8.26 -9.67
N SER A 47 -14.77 -8.63 -10.72
CA SER A 47 -14.62 -8.04 -12.06
C SER A 47 -15.11 -6.58 -12.15
N ASP A 48 -15.76 -6.04 -11.12
CA ASP A 48 -16.23 -4.65 -11.14
C ASP A 48 -15.66 -3.81 -9.98
N ASP A 49 -15.06 -4.45 -8.96
CA ASP A 49 -14.39 -3.73 -7.86
C ASP A 49 -12.98 -3.29 -8.26
N TYR A 50 -12.62 -2.06 -7.87
CA TYR A 50 -11.26 -1.55 -8.04
C TYR A 50 -10.90 -0.57 -6.93
N SER A 51 -9.60 -0.40 -6.70
CA SER A 51 -9.07 0.69 -5.90
C SER A 51 -8.40 1.71 -6.80
N PHE A 52 -8.61 2.98 -6.48
CA PHE A 52 -8.03 4.11 -7.20
C PHE A 52 -7.17 4.92 -6.25
N VAL A 53 -6.00 5.33 -6.72
CA VAL A 53 -5.11 6.23 -6.00
C VAL A 53 -4.64 7.34 -6.93
N ALA A 54 -4.73 8.57 -6.46
CA ALA A 54 -4.14 9.74 -7.09
C ALA A 54 -2.92 10.19 -6.30
N VAL A 55 -1.81 10.39 -7.01
CA VAL A 55 -0.54 10.85 -6.46
C VAL A 55 -0.17 12.15 -7.14
N SER A 56 -0.08 13.24 -6.38
CA SER A 56 0.12 14.59 -6.93
C SER A 56 1.44 15.20 -6.47
N HIS A 57 2.12 15.86 -7.40
CA HIS A 57 3.34 16.60 -7.13
C HIS A 57 3.02 18.08 -6.85
N PRO A 58 3.20 18.58 -5.60
CA PRO A 58 2.82 19.95 -5.22
C PRO A 58 3.73 21.05 -5.78
N SER A 59 4.83 20.70 -6.45
CA SER A 59 5.79 21.63 -7.09
C SER A 59 6.49 22.56 -6.12
N LEU A 60 6.81 22.06 -4.93
CA LEU A 60 7.57 22.83 -3.94
C LEU A 60 9.02 22.98 -4.41
N SER A 61 9.65 24.12 -4.08
CA SER A 61 10.99 24.48 -4.53
C SER A 61 12.11 23.53 -4.12
N ASN A 62 11.87 22.72 -3.09
CA ASN A 62 12.85 21.76 -2.55
C ASN A 62 12.65 20.34 -3.08
N MET A 63 11.64 20.13 -3.94
CA MET A 63 11.37 18.85 -4.58
C MET A 63 12.00 18.82 -5.97
N ALA A 64 12.57 17.68 -6.34
CA ALA A 64 12.96 17.42 -7.71
C ALA A 64 11.74 17.57 -8.64
N SER A 65 11.92 18.05 -9.86
CA SER A 65 10.82 18.25 -10.82
C SER A 65 10.17 16.96 -11.30
N GLN A 66 10.78 15.80 -11.03
CA GLN A 66 10.21 14.48 -11.29
C GLN A 66 10.53 13.54 -10.14
N ILE A 67 9.51 12.82 -9.66
CA ILE A 67 9.66 11.81 -8.60
C ILE A 67 9.14 10.47 -9.11
N GLY A 68 10.00 9.46 -9.12
CA GLY A 68 9.65 8.10 -9.48
C GLY A 68 9.03 7.35 -8.30
N VAL A 69 7.87 6.73 -8.52
CA VAL A 69 7.09 6.00 -7.52
C VAL A 69 6.94 4.55 -7.98
N PHE A 70 7.32 3.63 -7.11
CA PHE A 70 7.03 2.21 -7.24
C PHE A 70 5.89 1.84 -6.28
N VAL A 71 4.88 1.16 -6.78
CA VAL A 71 3.69 0.72 -6.02
C VAL A 71 3.62 -0.79 -6.06
N GLU A 72 3.42 -1.38 -4.90
CA GLU A 72 3.23 -2.80 -4.74
C GLU A 72 1.97 -3.08 -3.94
N ALA A 73 1.10 -3.93 -4.48
CA ALA A 73 -0.05 -4.46 -3.78
C ALA A 73 0.35 -5.72 -3.02
N LEU A 74 0.09 -5.76 -1.73
CA LEU A 74 0.49 -6.84 -0.83
C LEU A 74 -0.74 -7.59 -0.33
N ASN A 75 -0.69 -8.92 -0.32
CA ASN A 75 -1.77 -9.78 0.16
C ASN A 75 -2.03 -9.58 1.66
N ARG A 76 -3.30 -9.46 2.06
CA ARG A 76 -3.70 -9.30 3.47
C ARG A 76 -3.24 -10.43 4.40
N THR A 77 -3.01 -11.62 3.88
CA THR A 77 -2.75 -12.83 4.68
C THR A 77 -1.28 -13.01 5.00
N ASP A 78 -0.41 -12.80 4.01
CA ASP A 78 1.01 -13.13 4.08
C ASP A 78 1.95 -12.04 3.57
N ALA A 79 1.42 -10.86 3.21
CA ALA A 79 2.14 -9.76 2.58
C ALA A 79 2.92 -10.14 1.30
N SER A 80 2.52 -11.23 0.63
CA SER A 80 3.05 -11.58 -0.69
C SER A 80 2.63 -10.54 -1.74
N SER A 81 3.50 -10.29 -2.72
CA SER A 81 3.20 -9.37 -3.81
C SER A 81 2.08 -9.93 -4.70
N LEU A 82 1.01 -9.15 -4.88
CA LEU A 82 -0.11 -9.48 -5.76
C LEU A 82 0.04 -8.82 -7.15
N GLY A 83 0.88 -7.81 -7.24
CA GLY A 83 1.19 -7.07 -8.46
C GLY A 83 1.81 -5.71 -8.14
N SER A 84 2.48 -5.12 -9.12
CA SER A 84 3.19 -3.86 -8.94
C SER A 84 3.18 -3.01 -10.21
N VAL A 85 3.42 -1.71 -10.02
CA VAL A 85 3.56 -0.73 -11.11
C VAL A 85 4.56 0.35 -10.71
N SER A 86 5.32 0.86 -11.67
CA SER A 86 6.23 1.98 -11.48
C SER A 86 5.84 3.11 -12.42
N PHE A 87 5.89 4.35 -11.94
CA PHE A 87 5.59 5.53 -12.74
C PHE A 87 6.37 6.75 -12.24
N THR A 88 6.33 7.82 -13.00
CA THR A 88 6.93 9.11 -12.62
C THR A 88 5.81 10.14 -12.46
N VAL A 89 5.93 10.98 -11.43
CA VAL A 89 5.06 12.15 -11.23
C VAL A 89 5.88 13.39 -11.51
N ASP A 90 5.50 14.13 -12.54
CA ASP A 90 6.12 15.40 -12.90
C ASP A 90 5.57 16.53 -12.04
N ALA A 91 6.36 17.59 -11.87
CA ALA A 91 5.96 18.77 -11.14
C ALA A 91 4.63 19.36 -11.64
N GLY A 92 3.66 19.50 -10.73
CA GLY A 92 2.37 20.11 -10.99
C GLY A 92 1.36 19.15 -11.61
N THR A 93 1.71 17.87 -11.71
CA THR A 93 0.86 16.83 -12.29
C THR A 93 0.33 15.86 -11.23
N THR A 94 -0.70 15.11 -11.62
CA THR A 94 -1.28 14.03 -10.83
C THR A 94 -1.22 12.74 -11.62
N ALA A 95 -0.49 11.76 -11.12
CA ALA A 95 -0.55 10.40 -11.61
C ALA A 95 -1.76 9.67 -11.01
N ARG A 96 -2.43 8.88 -11.84
CA ARG A 96 -3.58 8.06 -11.45
C ARG A 96 -3.18 6.60 -11.52
N VAL A 97 -3.46 5.85 -10.46
CA VAL A 97 -3.12 4.44 -10.31
C VAL A 97 -4.40 3.66 -10.05
N PHE A 98 -4.60 2.59 -10.81
CA PHE A 98 -5.73 1.70 -10.65
C PHE A 98 -5.26 0.31 -10.24
N ILE A 99 -5.91 -0.27 -9.25
CA ILE A 99 -5.66 -1.62 -8.75
C ILE A 99 -6.96 -2.41 -8.96
N PHE A 100 -6.93 -3.39 -9.85
CA PHE A 100 -8.11 -4.15 -10.26
C PHE A 100 -7.72 -5.56 -10.71
N SER A 101 -8.70 -6.46 -10.75
CA SER A 101 -8.50 -7.85 -11.17
C SER A 101 -8.47 -8.00 -12.69
N THR A 102 -7.82 -9.06 -13.20
CA THR A 102 -7.83 -9.36 -14.63
C THR A 102 -9.28 -9.51 -15.13
N GLY A 103 -9.61 -8.83 -16.24
CA GLY A 103 -10.96 -8.84 -16.80
C GLY A 103 -11.90 -7.79 -16.18
N ASN A 104 -11.38 -6.86 -15.38
CA ASN A 104 -12.19 -5.77 -14.85
C ASN A 104 -12.67 -4.81 -15.95
N THR A 105 -13.91 -4.34 -15.82
CA THR A 105 -14.58 -3.49 -16.81
C THR A 105 -14.00 -2.07 -16.91
N ILE A 106 -13.27 -1.59 -15.88
CA ILE A 106 -12.59 -0.29 -15.92
C ILE A 106 -11.55 -0.21 -17.04
N ALA A 107 -10.89 -1.34 -17.35
CA ALA A 107 -9.88 -1.42 -18.39
C ALA A 107 -10.48 -1.30 -19.80
N SER A 108 -11.75 -1.70 -19.97
CA SER A 108 -12.48 -1.57 -21.24
C SER A 108 -13.34 -0.30 -21.31
N ALA A 109 -13.51 0.44 -20.21
CA ALA A 109 -14.32 1.66 -20.14
C ALA A 109 -13.68 2.91 -20.80
N GLY A 110 -12.50 2.79 -21.41
CA GLY A 110 -11.81 3.90 -22.08
C GLY A 110 -11.24 4.97 -21.12
N ILE A 111 -11.22 4.69 -19.81
CA ILE A 111 -10.52 5.51 -18.84
C ILE A 111 -9.01 5.32 -19.07
N PRO A 112 -8.20 6.40 -19.11
CA PRO A 112 -6.74 6.27 -19.20
C PRO A 112 -6.18 5.57 -17.94
N VAL A 113 -6.06 4.26 -18.03
CA VAL A 113 -5.42 3.41 -17.03
C VAL A 113 -3.96 3.26 -17.44
N THR A 114 -3.17 4.32 -17.23
CA THR A 114 -1.75 4.33 -17.61
C THR A 114 -0.87 3.63 -16.60
N ASN A 115 -1.29 3.64 -15.33
CA ASN A 115 -0.56 2.99 -14.24
C ASN A 115 -1.52 2.01 -13.56
N SER A 116 -1.29 0.71 -13.73
CA SER A 116 -2.11 -0.32 -13.12
C SER A 116 -1.32 -1.48 -12.56
N ALA A 117 -1.74 -1.94 -11.38
CA ALA A 117 -1.36 -3.25 -10.87
C ALA A 117 -2.56 -4.18 -11.07
N THR A 118 -2.41 -5.18 -11.94
CA THR A 118 -3.46 -6.19 -12.16
C THR A 118 -3.34 -7.24 -11.06
N THR A 119 -4.28 -7.23 -10.12
CA THR A 119 -4.25 -8.05 -8.91
C THR A 119 -5.64 -8.58 -8.58
N ALA A 120 -5.77 -9.83 -8.16
CA ALA A 120 -7.01 -10.34 -7.57
C ALA A 120 -6.85 -10.38 -6.05
N GLY A 121 -7.73 -9.69 -5.31
CA GLY A 121 -7.79 -9.78 -3.86
C GLY A 121 -7.84 -8.44 -3.12
N ALA A 122 -7.45 -8.48 -1.85
CA ALA A 122 -7.41 -7.33 -0.95
C ALA A 122 -6.20 -7.44 -0.02
N GLY A 123 -5.74 -6.30 0.48
CA GLY A 123 -4.58 -6.21 1.36
C GLY A 123 -4.09 -4.79 1.45
N SER A 124 -2.78 -4.52 1.50
CA SER A 124 -2.25 -3.17 1.60
C SER A 124 -1.54 -2.72 0.32
N LEU A 125 -1.42 -1.40 0.15
CA LEU A 125 -0.57 -0.81 -0.89
C LEU A 125 0.66 -0.21 -0.25
N ARG A 126 1.83 -0.51 -0.83
CA ARG A 126 3.10 0.06 -0.44
C ARG A 126 3.65 0.89 -1.59
N PHE A 127 3.93 2.15 -1.32
CA PHE A 127 4.55 3.09 -2.22
C PHE A 127 5.98 3.34 -1.74
N THR A 128 6.95 3.25 -2.63
CA THR A 128 8.37 3.51 -2.35
C THR A 128 8.99 4.34 -3.47
N PRO A 129 10.02 5.15 -3.19
CA PRO A 129 10.72 5.88 -4.23
C PRO A 129 11.50 4.90 -5.10
N VAL A 130 11.55 5.20 -6.40
CA VAL A 130 12.46 4.50 -7.32
C VAL A 130 13.91 4.94 -7.09
N ALA A 131 14.11 6.16 -6.56
CA ALA A 131 15.44 6.69 -6.25
C ALA A 131 16.09 5.93 -5.08
N THR A 132 17.37 5.60 -5.20
CA THR A 132 18.17 4.93 -4.16
C THR A 132 18.53 5.82 -2.98
N SER A 133 18.54 7.14 -3.17
CA SER A 133 18.79 8.14 -2.12
C SER A 133 17.75 9.27 -2.27
N PRO A 134 16.50 9.02 -1.85
CA PRO A 134 15.36 9.91 -2.10
C PRO A 134 15.43 11.23 -1.31
N THR A 135 16.00 11.21 -0.11
CA THR A 135 16.18 12.39 0.75
C THR A 135 17.42 13.22 0.40
N ALA A 136 18.30 12.70 -0.45
CA ALA A 136 19.46 13.44 -0.93
C ALA A 136 19.04 14.42 -2.03
N THR A 137 19.41 15.68 -1.88
CA THR A 137 19.20 16.70 -2.91
C THR A 137 20.02 16.33 -4.15
N THR A 138 19.36 16.22 -5.30
CA THR A 138 20.04 16.02 -6.58
C THR A 138 20.12 17.34 -7.33
N SER A 139 21.23 17.62 -8.02
CA SER A 139 21.39 18.79 -8.88
C SER A 139 21.54 18.43 -10.36
N VAL A 140 21.33 17.15 -10.71
CA VAL A 140 21.53 16.59 -12.06
C VAL A 140 20.29 15.77 -12.46
N GLY A 141 19.81 15.94 -13.70
CA GLY A 141 18.65 15.20 -14.21
C GLY A 141 17.33 15.89 -13.89
N ALA A 142 16.49 15.24 -13.07
CA ALA A 142 15.10 15.60 -12.72
C ALA A 142 14.94 16.91 -11.90
N GLY A 143 15.76 17.94 -12.16
CA GLY A 143 15.73 19.22 -11.43
C GLY A 143 16.45 19.18 -10.08
N ASN A 144 16.62 20.37 -9.48
CA ASN A 144 17.23 20.52 -8.17
C ASN A 144 16.21 20.18 -7.08
N GLY A 145 16.51 19.21 -6.20
CA GLY A 145 15.64 18.88 -5.07
C GLY A 145 15.68 17.42 -4.63
N THR A 146 14.88 17.09 -3.62
CA THR A 146 14.71 15.71 -3.11
C THR A 146 13.72 14.93 -3.96
N ARG A 147 13.92 13.62 -4.07
CA ARG A 147 13.02 12.68 -4.76
C ARG A 147 12.27 11.83 -3.74
N ASP A 148 11.89 12.46 -2.65
CA ASP A 148 11.19 11.82 -1.54
C ASP A 148 9.69 11.79 -1.83
N ILE A 149 9.13 10.57 -1.87
CA ILE A 149 7.70 10.40 -2.15
C ILE A 149 6.83 10.83 -0.98
N THR A 150 7.38 10.96 0.24
CA THR A 150 6.63 11.44 1.42
C THR A 150 6.20 12.90 1.28
N GLN A 151 6.83 13.64 0.34
CA GLN A 151 6.48 15.01 -0.03
C GLN A 151 5.38 15.09 -1.09
N LEU A 152 4.98 13.95 -1.69
CA LEU A 152 3.84 13.89 -2.62
C LEU A 152 2.53 13.85 -1.84
N SER A 153 1.45 14.30 -2.48
CA SER A 153 0.10 14.20 -1.92
C SER A 153 -0.61 12.95 -2.42
N PHE A 154 -1.22 12.19 -1.51
CA PHE A 154 -1.95 10.97 -1.80
C PHE A 154 -3.40 11.10 -1.37
N TRP A 155 -4.31 10.64 -2.22
CA TRP A 155 -5.67 10.30 -1.83
C TRP A 155 -6.14 9.13 -2.68
N GLY A 156 -7.15 8.41 -2.20
CA GLY A 156 -7.65 7.24 -2.89
C GLY A 156 -9.02 6.82 -2.40
N VAL A 157 -9.59 5.86 -3.12
CA VAL A 157 -10.93 5.32 -2.85
C VAL A 157 -10.96 3.86 -3.23
N VAL A 158 -11.63 3.05 -2.41
CA VAL A 158 -12.08 1.73 -2.82
C VAL A 158 -13.46 1.88 -3.42
N VAL A 159 -13.63 1.40 -4.66
CA VAL A 159 -14.89 1.40 -5.38
C VAL A 159 -15.40 -0.03 -5.45
N LEU A 160 -16.60 -0.22 -4.90
CA LEU A 160 -17.33 -1.46 -4.93
C LEU A 160 -18.50 -1.31 -5.89
N ASN A 161 -18.52 -2.13 -6.93
CA ASN A 161 -19.59 -2.14 -7.91
C ASN A 161 -20.34 -3.44 -7.77
N GLN A 162 -21.48 -3.40 -7.07
CA GLN A 162 -22.37 -4.55 -6.94
C GLN A 162 -23.69 -4.26 -7.66
N SER A 163 -24.01 -5.07 -8.67
CA SER A 163 -25.35 -5.19 -9.27
C SER A 163 -26.08 -3.86 -9.49
N GLY A 164 -25.41 -2.88 -10.11
CA GLY A 164 -25.99 -1.59 -10.49
C GLY A 164 -25.89 -0.46 -9.45
N GLN A 165 -25.19 -0.68 -8.34
CA GLN A 165 -24.85 0.37 -7.37
C GLN A 165 -23.34 0.51 -7.23
N THR A 166 -22.84 1.73 -7.42
CA THR A 166 -21.44 2.11 -7.17
C THR A 166 -21.33 2.73 -5.80
N ASN A 167 -20.76 1.99 -4.85
CA ASN A 167 -20.45 2.45 -3.51
C ASN A 167 -18.93 2.55 -3.34
N GLY A 168 -18.47 3.27 -2.33
CA GLY A 168 -17.05 3.34 -2.05
C GLY A 168 -16.71 4.04 -0.74
N PHE A 169 -15.44 3.94 -0.35
CA PHE A 169 -14.91 4.54 0.87
C PHE A 169 -13.47 5.04 0.65
N ALA A 170 -13.13 6.14 1.31
CA ALA A 170 -11.89 6.87 1.09
C ALA A 170 -10.71 6.20 1.81
N MET A 171 -9.64 5.96 1.06
CA MET A 171 -8.41 5.32 1.52
C MET A 171 -7.59 6.20 2.46
N GLU A 172 -6.98 5.58 3.46
CA GLU A 172 -6.00 6.22 4.34
C GLU A 172 -4.58 6.01 3.80
N PHE A 173 -3.72 7.00 3.99
CA PHE A 173 -2.31 6.97 3.61
C PHE A 173 -1.43 7.43 4.78
N ILE A 174 -0.46 6.60 5.13
CA ILE A 174 0.52 6.85 6.18
C ILE A 174 1.85 7.13 5.49
N GLY A 175 2.26 8.41 5.50
CA GLY A 175 3.34 8.91 4.64
C GLY A 175 4.69 9.08 5.32
N ASP A 176 4.83 8.68 6.57
CA ASP A 176 6.08 8.73 7.30
C ASP A 176 6.20 7.47 8.14
N LEU A 177 6.93 6.48 7.62
CA LEU A 177 7.27 5.26 8.36
C LEU A 177 8.67 5.36 8.98
N HIS A 178 9.22 6.56 9.10
CA HIS A 178 10.55 6.78 9.68
C HIS A 178 10.64 6.31 11.14
N ASP A 179 9.52 6.27 11.87
CA ASP A 179 9.47 5.79 13.26
C ASP A 179 9.36 4.26 13.41
N SER A 180 9.14 3.53 12.32
CA SER A 180 8.85 2.09 12.34
C SER A 180 10.11 1.22 12.21
N THR A 181 11.28 1.76 12.57
CA THR A 181 12.51 0.95 12.61
C THR A 181 12.40 -0.09 13.72
N SER A 182 12.45 -1.37 13.33
CA SER A 182 12.71 -2.45 14.27
C SER A 182 14.07 -2.17 14.89
N GLY A 183 14.10 -1.80 16.17
CA GLY A 183 15.33 -1.67 16.94
C GLY A 183 16.01 -3.04 17.04
N ILE A 184 16.79 -3.40 16.02
CA ILE A 184 17.76 -4.47 16.12
C ILE A 184 18.99 -3.84 16.77
N ASN A 185 19.07 -3.95 18.10
CA ASN A 185 20.35 -3.93 18.81
C ASN A 185 20.94 -5.34 18.77
#